data_AF-A0AAT9S209-F1
#
_entry.id   AF-A0AAT9S209-F1
#
_cell.length_a   1.000
_cell.length_b   1.000
_cell.length_c   1.000
_cell.angle_alpha   90.00
_cell.angle_beta   90.00
_cell.angle_gamma   90.00
#
_symmetry.space_group_name_H-M   'P 1'
#
loop_
_entity.id
_entity.type
_entity.pdbx_description
1 polymer ?
#
loop_
_entity_poly.entity_id
_entity_poly.type
_entity_poly.pdbx_seq_one_letter_code
_entity_poly.pdbx_strand_id
1 'polypeptide(L)'
;MPTPHRLPRTPPISRRTLVTAAAAGLVTAVASPSRAAGSTRARFHTVGRVKKGDDGTVRYSWPGVYFEGRFRGTGVGVALDDSDNDYDVQVDGTTVATLVTPGRTVSWIDGLTDGGHGVRVVKRTESPWAAGRFGGFVAAPGGAILAGPPARSRQIEFIGDSYTAGYGNVSDTQDCSGNGGVNRNSNADLAFGALTARKLDADYQISAFSGRGMVRNYNGGDPGTDFRTYYDRALLNVEGDVWRKPAGWRPQVVVVGLGINDFSTPLNPGERWTTVDELVAAYESAYHGFLDKLRARYGPKAFVVVAAARLWNTTAFAEATLRIVEERGRRGDGRVSRWYYDDPGLDHLGCDWHPSLNDHRIISGLLDGHLAGLPLRW
;
A
#
# COMPACT_ATOMS: atom_id res chain seq x y z
N MET A 1 -67.69 -32.12 22.62
CA MET A 1 -67.68 -31.93 24.10
C MET A 1 -66.23 -31.92 24.56
N PRO A 2 -65.77 -31.07 25.50
CA PRO A 2 -66.24 -29.77 25.99
C PRO A 2 -65.21 -28.63 25.73
N THR A 3 -65.60 -27.45 26.22
CA THR A 3 -65.17 -26.05 26.07
C THR A 3 -63.79 -25.62 26.62
N PRO A 4 -63.30 -24.41 26.23
CA PRO A 4 -61.98 -23.87 26.57
C PRO A 4 -62.00 -23.08 27.89
N HIS A 5 -60.89 -23.10 28.64
CA HIS A 5 -60.75 -22.30 29.87
C HIS A 5 -59.68 -21.21 29.77
N ARG A 6 -60.15 -20.03 30.16
CA ARG A 6 -59.55 -18.70 30.23
C ARG A 6 -58.32 -18.62 31.14
N LEU A 7 -57.41 -17.74 30.74
CA LEU A 7 -56.37 -17.12 31.57
C LEU A 7 -57.00 -16.32 32.74
N PRO A 8 -56.48 -16.45 33.98
CA PRO A 8 -56.88 -15.59 35.08
C PRO A 8 -56.03 -14.31 35.18
N ARG A 9 -56.72 -13.26 35.64
CA ARG A 9 -56.27 -11.89 35.87
C ARG A 9 -55.37 -11.75 37.11
N THR A 10 -54.56 -10.71 37.07
CA THR A 10 -53.67 -10.19 38.11
C THR A 10 -54.38 -9.78 39.41
N PRO A 11 -53.74 -9.95 40.59
CA PRO A 11 -54.15 -9.31 41.84
C PRO A 11 -53.48 -7.92 42.03
N PRO A 12 -54.02 -7.03 42.89
CA PRO A 12 -53.58 -5.66 43.01
C PRO A 12 -52.38 -5.47 43.96
N ILE A 13 -51.74 -4.33 43.74
CA ILE A 13 -50.48 -3.83 44.31
C ILE A 13 -50.62 -3.54 45.81
N SER A 14 -49.72 -4.11 46.62
CA SER A 14 -49.47 -3.67 48.00
C SER A 14 -48.28 -2.72 48.02
N ARG A 15 -48.51 -1.50 48.53
CA ARG A 15 -47.50 -0.45 48.71
C ARG A 15 -46.49 -0.89 49.77
N ARG A 16 -45.25 -1.14 49.35
CA ARG A 16 -44.08 -1.11 50.24
C ARG A 16 -43.15 -0.01 49.81
N THR A 17 -43.04 0.97 50.71
CA THR A 17 -42.08 2.06 50.75
C THR A 17 -40.67 1.51 50.58
N LEU A 18 -39.97 1.94 49.53
CA LEU A 18 -38.54 1.67 49.35
C LEU A 18 -37.82 3.01 49.36
N VAL A 19 -36.97 3.14 50.38
CA VAL A 19 -36.09 4.27 50.68
C VAL A 19 -35.10 4.43 49.52
N THR A 20 -35.12 5.59 48.88
CA THR A 20 -34.11 6.01 47.90
C THR A 20 -32.78 6.26 48.61
N ALA A 21 -31.84 5.33 48.51
CA ALA A 21 -30.43 5.60 48.75
C ALA A 21 -29.82 6.18 47.46
N ALA A 22 -29.46 7.46 47.47
CA ALA A 22 -28.75 8.10 46.39
C ALA A 22 -27.27 7.65 46.42
N ALA A 23 -26.89 6.76 45.51
CA ALA A 23 -25.49 6.48 45.22
C ALA A 23 -24.97 7.56 44.27
N ALA A 24 -24.14 8.46 44.79
CA ALA A 24 -23.38 9.41 43.98
C ALA A 24 -22.32 8.64 43.18
N GLY A 25 -22.63 8.29 41.93
CA GLY A 25 -21.64 7.85 40.96
C GLY A 25 -20.84 9.05 40.47
N LEU A 26 -19.56 9.14 40.83
CA LEU A 26 -18.62 10.01 40.14
C LEU A 26 -18.49 9.52 38.70
N VAL A 27 -19.19 10.18 37.78
CA VAL A 27 -18.88 10.09 36.35
C VAL A 27 -17.65 10.97 36.14
N THR A 28 -16.47 10.36 36.08
CA THR A 28 -15.29 11.03 35.53
C THR A 28 -15.54 11.25 34.04
N ALA A 29 -16.06 12.43 33.71
CA ALA A 29 -16.13 12.90 32.34
C ALA A 29 -14.70 12.93 31.79
N VAL A 30 -14.39 11.97 30.90
CA VAL A 30 -13.17 12.00 30.11
C VAL A 30 -13.28 13.22 29.21
N ALA A 31 -12.60 14.31 29.58
CA ALA A 31 -12.56 15.51 28.79
C ALA A 31 -12.05 15.16 27.38
N SER A 32 -12.83 15.50 26.36
CA SER A 32 -12.36 15.45 24.98
C SER A 32 -11.10 16.31 24.87
N PRO A 33 -10.05 15.86 24.16
CA PRO A 33 -8.83 16.64 24.05
C PRO A 33 -9.17 18.00 23.44
N SER A 34 -8.90 19.05 24.22
CA SER A 34 -9.15 20.43 23.84
C SER A 34 -8.37 20.72 22.55
N ARG A 35 -9.10 21.20 21.56
CA ARG A 35 -8.55 21.65 20.28
C ARG A 35 -7.80 22.95 20.56
N ALA A 36 -6.54 22.84 20.98
CA ALA A 36 -5.63 23.97 21.02
C ALA A 36 -5.44 24.47 19.59
N ALA A 37 -6.11 25.57 19.26
CA ALA A 37 -5.90 26.34 18.05
C ALA A 37 -4.50 26.96 18.12
N GLY A 38 -3.54 26.35 17.44
CA GLY A 38 -2.18 26.85 17.32
C GLY A 38 -1.37 25.96 16.38
N SER A 39 -1.00 26.51 15.22
CA SER A 39 -0.26 25.88 14.10
C SER A 39 -1.04 24.81 13.32
N THR A 40 -1.56 25.19 12.14
CA THR A 40 -2.27 24.32 11.18
C THR A 40 -1.36 23.35 10.41
N ARG A 41 -0.13 23.13 10.86
CA ARG A 41 0.80 22.18 10.23
C ARG A 41 0.39 20.76 10.60
N ALA A 42 0.31 19.87 9.61
CA ALA A 42 -0.02 18.47 9.84
C ALA A 42 0.97 17.87 10.88
N ARG A 43 0.43 17.13 11.85
CA ARG A 43 1.22 16.48 12.91
C ARG A 43 2.06 15.31 12.42
N PHE A 44 1.78 14.84 11.20
CA PHE A 44 2.52 13.80 10.51
C PHE A 44 2.48 14.02 9.00
N HIS A 45 3.53 13.57 8.32
CA HIS A 45 3.60 13.42 6.87
C HIS A 45 2.97 12.08 6.49
N THR A 46 2.26 12.04 5.35
CA THR A 46 1.56 10.85 4.86
C THR A 46 1.90 10.64 3.41
N VAL A 47 2.32 9.41 3.09
CA VAL A 47 2.63 9.03 1.71
C VAL A 47 1.98 7.69 1.41
N GLY A 48 1.52 7.55 0.18
CA GLY A 48 0.58 6.51 -0.22
C GLY A 48 -0.77 7.10 -0.62
N ARG A 49 -1.64 6.24 -1.14
CA ARG A 49 -3.01 6.61 -1.47
C ARG A 49 -3.89 6.37 -0.25
N VAL A 50 -4.49 7.45 0.22
CA VAL A 50 -5.24 7.45 1.47
C VAL A 50 -6.54 8.24 1.35
N LYS A 51 -7.51 7.93 2.22
CA LYS A 51 -8.71 8.73 2.47
C LYS A 51 -8.64 9.32 3.88
N LYS A 52 -8.75 10.64 3.99
CA LYS A 52 -8.82 11.34 5.27
C LYS A 52 -10.26 11.28 5.79
N GLY A 53 -10.43 10.89 7.04
CA GLY A 53 -11.69 11.01 7.78
C GLY A 53 -11.83 12.39 8.43
N ASP A 54 -13.07 12.79 8.70
CA ASP A 54 -13.38 14.08 9.34
C ASP A 54 -12.87 14.15 10.79
N ASP A 55 -12.66 12.99 11.41
CA ASP A 55 -12.08 12.80 12.75
C ASP A 55 -10.55 12.90 12.78
N GLY A 56 -9.91 13.19 11.64
CA GLY A 56 -8.47 13.28 11.50
C GLY A 56 -7.75 11.95 11.28
N THR A 57 -8.49 10.83 11.26
CA THR A 57 -7.92 9.52 10.94
C THR A 57 -7.69 9.35 9.44
N VAL A 58 -6.87 8.38 9.07
CA VAL A 58 -6.52 8.12 7.68
C VAL A 58 -6.76 6.65 7.37
N ARG A 59 -7.51 6.37 6.30
CA ARG A 59 -7.79 5.02 5.81
C ARG A 59 -6.98 4.72 4.55
N TYR A 60 -6.52 3.49 4.41
CA TYR A 60 -5.64 3.07 3.32
C TYR A 60 -5.65 1.55 3.13
N SER A 61 -5.35 1.08 1.91
CA SER A 61 -5.28 -0.36 1.59
C SER A 61 -4.05 -0.73 0.75
N TRP A 62 -3.54 0.19 -0.07
CA TRP A 62 -2.35 -0.08 -0.88
C TRP A 62 -1.12 -0.42 -0.01
N PRO A 63 -0.24 -1.33 -0.45
CA PRO A 63 0.97 -1.68 0.28
C PRO A 63 1.93 -0.50 0.38
N GLY A 64 2.82 -0.51 1.39
CA GLY A 64 3.87 0.50 1.54
C GLY A 64 3.38 1.91 1.93
N VAL A 65 2.10 2.09 2.26
CA VAL A 65 1.60 3.34 2.85
C VAL A 65 2.34 3.59 4.16
N TYR A 66 2.83 4.82 4.35
CA TYR A 66 3.57 5.19 5.55
C TYR A 66 3.21 6.56 6.10
N PHE A 67 3.50 6.70 7.39
CA PHE A 67 3.30 7.92 8.17
C PHE A 67 4.58 8.27 8.89
N GLU A 68 5.01 9.52 8.80
CA GLU A 68 6.21 10.02 9.47
C GLU A 68 5.85 11.17 10.41
N GLY A 69 6.33 11.10 11.64
CA GLY A 69 6.09 12.07 12.69
C GLY A 69 7.37 12.49 13.37
N ARG A 70 7.26 13.50 14.23
CA ARG A 70 8.33 13.92 15.14
C ARG A 70 7.73 14.07 16.53
N PHE A 71 8.49 13.71 17.55
CA PHE A 71 8.07 13.89 18.94
C PHE A 71 9.25 14.29 19.82
N ARG A 72 8.96 14.78 21.02
CA ARG A 72 9.91 14.94 22.11
C ARG A 72 9.44 14.13 23.31
N GLY A 73 10.34 13.40 23.97
CA GLY A 73 10.06 12.61 25.17
C GLY A 73 10.68 11.21 25.10
N THR A 74 10.37 10.37 26.08
CA THR A 74 10.95 9.03 26.26
C THR A 74 10.18 7.90 25.56
N GLY A 75 9.09 8.23 24.86
CA GLY A 75 8.28 7.24 24.15
C GLY A 75 7.20 7.83 23.25
N VAL A 76 6.71 7.00 22.33
CA VAL A 76 5.68 7.34 21.36
C VAL A 76 4.71 6.17 21.15
N GLY A 77 3.42 6.47 21.17
CA GLY A 77 2.34 5.56 20.81
C GLY A 77 1.94 5.72 19.34
N VAL A 78 1.67 4.61 18.68
CA VAL A 78 1.15 4.53 17.30
C VAL A 78 -0.29 4.05 17.37
N ALA A 79 -1.26 4.92 17.07
CA ALA A 79 -2.68 4.57 17.11
C ALA A 79 -3.12 3.92 15.80
N LEU A 80 -3.54 2.65 15.86
CA LEU A 80 -3.98 1.85 14.72
C LEU A 80 -5.34 1.21 14.99
N ASP A 81 -6.08 0.97 13.91
CA ASP A 81 -7.31 0.17 13.87
C ASP A 81 -7.23 -0.68 12.60
N ASP A 82 -6.51 -1.80 12.72
CA ASP A 82 -6.18 -2.68 11.59
C ASP A 82 -5.87 -4.11 12.03
N SER A 83 -6.80 -5.03 11.75
CA SER A 83 -6.68 -6.47 12.05
C SER A 83 -6.07 -7.29 10.91
N ASP A 84 -5.70 -6.67 9.80
CA ASP A 84 -5.36 -7.36 8.56
C ASP A 84 -3.91 -7.15 8.13
N ASN A 85 -3.25 -6.09 8.64
CA ASN A 85 -1.95 -5.68 8.16
C ASN A 85 -0.86 -5.66 9.22
N ASP A 86 0.35 -5.93 8.76
CA ASP A 86 1.57 -5.81 9.54
C ASP A 86 2.29 -4.51 9.23
N TYR A 87 3.01 -4.01 10.23
CA TYR A 87 3.69 -2.72 10.17
C TYR A 87 5.09 -2.82 10.76
N ASP A 88 6.04 -2.11 10.16
CA ASP A 88 7.29 -1.80 10.84
C ASP A 88 7.21 -0.40 11.45
N VAL A 89 7.68 -0.26 12.70
CA VAL A 89 7.86 1.01 13.38
C VAL A 89 9.34 1.30 13.48
N GLN A 90 9.74 2.47 12.98
CA GLN A 90 11.10 2.96 13.00
C GLN A 90 11.20 4.21 13.86
N VAL A 91 12.22 4.27 14.71
CA VAL A 91 12.59 5.47 15.46
C VAL A 91 14.01 5.86 15.06
N ASP A 92 14.19 7.13 14.67
CA ASP A 92 15.47 7.68 14.19
C ASP A 92 16.16 6.82 13.11
N GLY A 93 15.34 6.26 12.22
CA GLY A 93 15.80 5.44 11.09
C GLY A 93 16.05 3.96 11.40
N THR A 94 15.90 3.53 12.66
CA THR A 94 16.07 2.12 13.07
C THR A 94 14.72 1.46 13.29
N THR A 95 14.48 0.28 12.71
CA THR A 95 13.29 -0.53 13.03
C THR A 95 13.37 -1.02 14.47
N VAL A 96 12.41 -0.62 15.29
CA VAL A 96 12.36 -0.94 16.74
C VAL A 96 11.22 -1.91 17.08
N ALA A 97 10.23 -2.05 16.21
CA ALA A 97 9.14 -3.01 16.39
C ALA A 97 8.52 -3.42 15.05
N THR A 98 8.00 -4.66 15.00
CA THR A 98 7.05 -5.10 13.99
C THR A 98 5.70 -5.34 14.68
N LEU A 99 4.67 -4.62 14.25
CA LEU A 99 3.31 -4.75 14.77
C LEU A 99 2.56 -5.72 13.87
N VAL A 100 2.09 -6.83 14.43
CA VAL A 100 1.45 -7.91 13.69
C VAL A 100 -0.06 -7.83 13.89
N THR A 101 -0.81 -7.44 12.86
CA THR A 101 -2.28 -7.29 12.89
C THR A 101 -2.81 -6.65 14.18
N PRO A 102 -2.42 -5.40 14.50
CA PRO A 102 -2.57 -4.81 15.83
C PRO A 102 -4.03 -4.61 16.29
N GLY A 103 -5.01 -4.69 15.38
CA GLY A 103 -6.40 -4.37 15.67
C GLY A 103 -6.55 -2.91 16.08
N ARG A 104 -7.57 -2.63 16.90
CA ARG A 104 -7.80 -1.28 17.45
C ARG A 104 -7.01 -1.08 18.74
N THR A 105 -5.87 -0.40 18.65
CA THR A 105 -4.96 -0.21 19.79
C THR A 105 -4.05 1.01 19.64
N VAL A 106 -3.33 1.34 20.70
CA VAL A 106 -2.15 2.22 20.67
C VAL A 106 -0.94 1.36 21.02
N SER A 107 -0.07 1.11 20.05
CA SER A 107 1.18 0.38 20.25
C SER A 107 2.27 1.34 20.73
N TRP A 108 2.80 1.11 21.92
CA TRP A 108 3.79 1.98 22.56
C TRP A 108 5.22 1.53 22.27
N ILE A 109 6.07 2.50 21.92
CA ILE A 109 7.53 2.38 21.87
C ILE A 109 8.08 3.26 22.99
N ASP A 110 8.58 2.63 24.06
CA ASP A 110 9.07 3.31 25.26
C ASP A 110 10.57 3.02 25.49
N GLY A 111 11.13 3.60 26.56
CA GLY A 111 12.54 3.36 26.94
C GLY A 111 13.54 4.14 26.08
N LEU A 112 13.09 5.17 25.37
CA LEU A 112 13.94 6.07 24.61
C LEU A 112 14.59 7.10 25.55
N THR A 113 15.72 7.65 25.11
CA THR A 113 16.33 8.80 25.79
C THR A 113 15.37 9.99 25.74
N ASP A 114 15.38 10.84 26.77
CA ASP A 114 14.59 12.07 26.70
C ASP A 114 15.22 13.04 25.69
N GLY A 115 14.50 13.30 24.59
CA GLY A 115 15.05 14.01 23.45
C GLY A 115 14.05 14.20 22.34
N GLY A 116 14.49 14.77 21.23
CA GLY A 116 13.69 14.88 20.00
C GLY A 116 13.96 13.71 19.08
N HIS A 117 12.90 13.07 18.58
CA HIS A 117 12.95 11.86 17.76
C HIS A 117 12.10 11.97 16.51
N GLY A 118 12.51 11.25 15.46
CA GLY A 118 11.67 10.92 14.30
C GLY A 118 11.02 9.56 14.50
N VAL A 119 9.76 9.43 14.09
CA VAL A 119 9.05 8.14 14.04
C VAL A 119 8.48 7.91 12.65
N ARG A 120 8.59 6.69 12.16
CA ARG A 120 7.97 6.24 10.90
C ARG A 120 7.24 4.93 11.16
N VAL A 121 5.98 4.85 10.73
CA VAL A 121 5.24 3.58 10.66
C VAL A 121 4.89 3.30 9.21
N VAL A 122 5.18 2.09 8.75
CA VAL A 122 4.97 1.68 7.35
C VAL A 122 4.25 0.35 7.28
N LYS A 123 3.22 0.29 6.42
CA LYS A 123 2.46 -0.92 6.12
C LYS A 123 3.31 -1.88 5.28
N ARG A 124 3.51 -3.10 5.77
CA ARG A 124 4.26 -4.18 5.11
C ARG A 124 3.41 -4.95 4.11
N THR A 125 2.22 -5.34 4.55
CA THR A 125 1.34 -6.31 3.89
C THR A 125 0.62 -5.74 2.68
N GLU A 126 0.32 -6.57 1.69
CA GLU A 126 -0.65 -6.32 0.64
C GLU A 126 -2.02 -6.89 1.06
N SER A 127 -3.07 -6.06 1.08
CA SER A 127 -4.40 -6.46 1.56
C SER A 127 -5.51 -5.78 0.77
N PRO A 128 -5.75 -6.20 -0.48
CA PRO A 128 -6.75 -5.58 -1.35
C PRO A 128 -8.19 -5.69 -0.81
N TRP A 129 -8.45 -6.62 0.12
CA TRP A 129 -9.77 -6.86 0.74
C TRP A 129 -10.05 -6.03 1.99
N ALA A 130 -9.03 -5.40 2.60
CA ALA A 130 -9.18 -4.68 3.87
C ALA A 130 -8.49 -3.32 3.85
N ALA A 131 -9.10 -2.34 4.53
CA ALA A 131 -8.50 -1.03 4.72
C ALA A 131 -8.10 -0.85 6.19
N GLY A 132 -6.83 -0.54 6.40
CA GLY A 132 -6.33 -0.10 7.70
C GLY A 132 -6.75 1.33 8.03
N ARG A 133 -6.65 1.69 9.31
CA ARG A 133 -6.86 3.05 9.79
C ARG A 133 -5.76 3.47 10.76
N PHE A 134 -5.18 4.64 10.49
CA PHE A 134 -4.19 5.30 11.34
C PHE A 134 -4.82 6.48 12.07
N GLY A 135 -4.68 6.48 13.39
CA GLY A 135 -5.20 7.51 14.29
C GLY A 135 -4.21 8.63 14.62
N GLY A 136 -2.94 8.48 14.25
CA GLY A 136 -1.88 9.44 14.57
C GLY A 136 -0.88 8.90 15.58
N PHE A 137 0.11 9.76 15.89
CA PHE A 137 1.09 9.52 16.95
C PHE A 137 0.62 10.15 18.26
N VAL A 138 0.95 9.50 19.38
CA VAL A 138 0.66 9.94 20.75
C VAL A 138 1.98 10.03 21.49
N ALA A 139 2.26 11.13 22.19
CA ALA A 139 3.49 11.23 23.00
C ALA A 139 3.28 10.52 24.35
N ALA A 140 4.33 9.90 24.89
CA ALA A 140 4.32 9.41 26.27
C ALA A 140 4.08 10.56 27.26
N PRO A 141 3.62 10.28 28.50
CA PRO A 141 3.42 11.31 29.52
C PRO A 141 4.65 12.19 29.70
N GLY A 142 4.46 13.52 29.68
CA GLY A 142 5.55 14.50 29.73
C GLY A 142 6.19 14.84 28.38
N GLY A 143 5.86 14.10 27.33
CA GLY A 143 6.32 14.36 25.95
C GLY A 143 5.36 15.24 25.14
N ALA A 144 5.74 15.49 23.88
CA ALA A 144 4.93 16.25 22.92
C ALA A 144 5.10 15.73 21.49
N ILE A 145 4.00 15.69 20.73
CA ILE A 145 4.06 15.53 19.26
C ILE A 145 4.43 16.87 18.63
N LEU A 146 5.44 16.86 17.78
CA LEU A 146 5.96 18.04 17.08
C LEU A 146 5.33 18.15 15.69
N ALA A 147 5.67 19.22 14.96
CA ALA A 147 5.31 19.31 13.55
C ALA A 147 5.92 18.15 12.75
N GLY A 148 5.15 17.54 11.86
CA GLY A 148 5.62 16.48 10.98
C GLY A 148 6.79 16.93 10.10
N PRO A 149 7.61 15.99 9.61
CA PRO A 149 8.67 16.32 8.66
C PRO A 149 8.08 16.93 7.38
N PRO A 150 8.83 17.78 6.66
CA PRO A 150 8.40 18.24 5.35
C PRO A 150 8.32 17.05 4.37
N ALA A 151 7.45 17.17 3.36
CA ALA A 151 7.46 16.24 2.24
C ALA A 151 8.79 16.32 1.50
N ARG A 152 9.24 15.18 0.96
CA ARG A 152 10.46 15.13 0.14
C ARG A 152 10.18 15.82 -1.20
N SER A 153 11.21 16.46 -1.77
CA SER A 153 11.10 17.11 -3.09
C SER A 153 10.98 16.08 -4.21
N ARG A 154 11.64 14.92 -4.06
CA ARG A 154 11.62 13.80 -4.99
C ARG A 154 10.44 12.89 -4.69
N GLN A 155 9.75 12.46 -5.73
CA GLN A 155 8.56 11.62 -5.66
C GLN A 155 8.58 10.58 -6.78
N ILE A 156 8.33 9.32 -6.43
CA ILE A 156 8.27 8.21 -7.38
C ILE A 156 6.98 7.42 -7.16
N GLU A 157 6.25 7.10 -8.23
CA GLU A 157 5.18 6.09 -8.18
C GLU A 157 5.66 4.78 -8.80
N PHE A 158 5.46 3.68 -8.10
CA PHE A 158 5.67 2.33 -8.59
C PHE A 158 4.31 1.68 -8.81
N ILE A 159 4.09 1.18 -10.01
CA ILE A 159 2.85 0.57 -10.46
C ILE A 159 3.20 -0.84 -10.92
N GLY A 160 2.55 -1.86 -10.35
CA GLY A 160 2.87 -3.23 -10.76
C GLY A 160 2.07 -4.31 -10.07
N ASP A 161 2.64 -5.51 -10.12
CA ASP A 161 2.10 -6.73 -9.56
C ASP A 161 2.83 -7.14 -8.27
N SER A 162 2.91 -8.45 -8.00
CA SER A 162 3.52 -9.05 -6.82
C SER A 162 4.99 -8.69 -6.65
N TYR A 163 5.73 -8.47 -7.74
CA TYR A 163 7.13 -8.03 -7.68
C TYR A 163 7.22 -6.61 -7.14
N THR A 164 6.23 -5.76 -7.44
CA THR A 164 6.19 -4.38 -6.95
C THR A 164 5.62 -4.32 -5.52
N ALA A 165 4.72 -5.24 -5.16
CA ALA A 165 4.15 -5.36 -3.82
C ALA A 165 5.14 -5.91 -2.77
N GLY A 166 6.18 -6.64 -3.19
CA GLY A 166 7.08 -7.35 -2.28
C GLY A 166 6.47 -8.66 -1.77
N TYR A 167 5.75 -9.38 -2.63
CA TYR A 167 5.11 -10.66 -2.30
C TYR A 167 6.15 -11.67 -1.79
N GLY A 168 5.98 -12.10 -0.55
CA GLY A 168 6.78 -13.19 0.03
C GLY A 168 8.29 -12.92 0.16
N ASN A 169 8.71 -11.66 0.00
CA ASN A 169 10.12 -11.31 -0.15
C ASN A 169 10.99 -11.48 1.09
N VAL A 170 10.39 -11.57 2.28
CA VAL A 170 11.13 -11.80 3.53
C VAL A 170 11.02 -13.25 4.03
N SER A 171 10.42 -14.14 3.24
CA SER A 171 10.42 -15.57 3.56
C SER A 171 11.82 -16.17 3.43
N ASP A 172 12.09 -17.17 4.26
CA ASP A 172 13.25 -18.07 4.18
C ASP A 172 12.97 -19.36 3.40
N THR A 173 11.73 -19.55 2.95
CA THR A 173 11.25 -20.71 2.18
C THR A 173 10.29 -20.28 1.07
N GLN A 174 10.24 -21.05 -0.01
CA GLN A 174 9.29 -20.86 -1.09
C GLN A 174 7.87 -21.32 -0.71
N ASP A 175 7.73 -22.36 0.12
CA ASP A 175 6.43 -22.76 0.68
C ASP A 175 6.19 -22.02 2.00
N CYS A 176 5.37 -20.99 1.93
CA CYS A 176 5.03 -20.14 3.07
C CYS A 176 3.80 -20.62 3.85
N SER A 177 3.16 -21.73 3.46
CA SER A 177 1.93 -22.20 4.11
C SER A 177 2.13 -22.50 5.61
N GLY A 178 3.33 -22.99 5.97
CA GLY A 178 3.70 -23.34 7.35
C GLY A 178 4.22 -22.19 8.22
N ASN A 179 4.53 -21.02 7.66
CA ASN A 179 5.15 -19.90 8.38
C ASN A 179 4.30 -18.62 8.37
N GLY A 180 2.96 -18.78 8.33
CA GLY A 180 2.00 -17.69 8.37
C GLY A 180 1.56 -17.18 7.00
N GLY A 181 1.98 -17.85 5.92
CA GLY A 181 1.56 -17.52 4.56
C GLY A 181 2.23 -16.25 4.02
N VAL A 182 1.80 -15.87 2.83
CA VAL A 182 2.33 -14.72 2.09
C VAL A 182 2.20 -13.42 2.89
N ASN A 183 1.10 -13.23 3.61
CA ASN A 183 0.83 -11.98 4.34
C ASN A 183 1.90 -11.65 5.38
N ARG A 184 2.37 -12.66 6.14
CA ARG A 184 3.44 -12.50 7.14
C ARG A 184 4.81 -12.33 6.51
N ASN A 185 4.99 -12.91 5.32
CA ASN A 185 6.26 -12.94 4.61
C ASN A 185 6.41 -11.85 3.53
N SER A 186 5.45 -10.92 3.44
CA SER A 186 5.52 -9.81 2.48
C SER A 186 5.88 -8.51 3.18
N ASN A 187 6.87 -7.79 2.65
CA ASN A 187 7.21 -6.45 3.11
C ASN A 187 7.45 -5.50 1.95
N ALA A 188 6.45 -4.65 1.68
CA ALA A 188 6.48 -3.62 0.66
C ALA A 188 7.54 -2.52 0.90
N ASP A 189 7.87 -2.22 2.17
CA ASP A 189 8.95 -1.27 2.48
C ASP A 189 10.33 -1.85 2.14
N LEU A 190 10.44 -3.17 1.96
CA LEU A 190 11.66 -3.85 1.51
C LEU A 190 11.60 -4.31 0.05
N ALA A 191 10.54 -3.96 -0.68
CA ALA A 191 10.48 -4.18 -2.11
C ALA A 191 11.42 -3.21 -2.87
N PHE A 192 11.78 -3.59 -4.10
CA PHE A 192 12.75 -2.86 -4.92
C PHE A 192 12.37 -1.38 -5.11
N GLY A 193 11.07 -1.07 -5.18
CA GLY A 193 10.58 0.30 -5.33
C GLY A 193 10.89 1.17 -4.11
N ALA A 194 10.54 0.70 -2.91
CA ALA A 194 10.84 1.40 -1.67
C ALA A 194 12.35 1.51 -1.42
N LEU A 195 13.13 0.47 -1.74
CA LEU A 195 14.60 0.50 -1.66
C LEU A 195 15.20 1.57 -2.56
N THR A 196 14.73 1.66 -3.81
CA THR A 196 15.18 2.65 -4.79
C THR A 196 14.82 4.07 -4.35
N ALA A 197 13.58 4.27 -3.89
CA ALA A 197 13.13 5.57 -3.42
C ALA A 197 13.91 6.06 -2.19
N ARG A 198 14.23 5.18 -1.23
CA ARG A 198 15.09 5.54 -0.09
C ARG A 198 16.49 5.96 -0.52
N LYS A 199 17.11 5.23 -1.46
CA LYS A 199 18.44 5.59 -1.99
C LYS A 199 18.43 6.98 -2.64
N LEU A 200 17.31 7.36 -3.24
CA LEU A 200 17.11 8.66 -3.88
C LEU A 200 16.55 9.74 -2.95
N ASP A 201 16.34 9.47 -1.66
CA ASP A 201 15.61 10.36 -0.73
C ASP A 201 14.30 10.88 -1.33
N ALA A 202 13.50 9.95 -1.86
CA ALA A 202 12.22 10.23 -2.49
C ALA A 202 11.05 9.70 -1.67
N ASP A 203 9.96 10.47 -1.63
CA ASP A 203 8.68 9.93 -1.22
C ASP A 203 8.18 8.93 -2.29
N TYR A 204 7.58 7.82 -1.87
CA TYR A 204 7.13 6.78 -2.80
C TYR A 204 5.68 6.37 -2.62
N GLN A 205 5.01 6.05 -3.72
CA GLN A 205 3.74 5.32 -3.72
C GLN A 205 3.90 3.96 -4.38
N ILE A 206 3.47 2.89 -3.72
CA ILE A 206 3.37 1.56 -4.29
C ILE A 206 1.90 1.29 -4.61
N SER A 207 1.55 1.38 -5.89
CA SER A 207 0.26 0.95 -6.43
C SER A 207 0.44 -0.43 -7.02
N ALA A 208 0.46 -1.46 -6.16
CA ALA A 208 0.68 -2.84 -6.57
C ALA A 208 -0.49 -3.75 -6.19
N PHE A 209 -0.79 -4.74 -7.04
CA PHE A 209 -1.76 -5.78 -6.78
C PHE A 209 -1.26 -7.12 -7.36
N SER A 210 -0.82 -8.03 -6.49
CA SER A 210 -0.36 -9.38 -6.85
C SER A 210 -1.36 -10.15 -7.72
N GLY A 211 -0.82 -10.89 -8.68
CA GLY A 211 -1.59 -11.68 -9.65
C GLY A 211 -2.29 -10.87 -10.74
N ARG A 212 -2.36 -9.54 -10.64
CA ARG A 212 -3.01 -8.69 -11.66
C ARG A 212 -2.07 -8.37 -12.82
N GLY A 213 -2.61 -8.35 -14.02
CA GLY A 213 -1.91 -7.88 -15.22
C GLY A 213 -2.54 -6.64 -15.83
N MET A 214 -2.03 -6.23 -16.99
CA MET A 214 -2.55 -5.10 -17.76
C MET A 214 -3.90 -5.43 -18.39
N VAL A 215 -4.05 -6.64 -18.94
CA VAL A 215 -5.30 -7.14 -19.54
C VAL A 215 -5.66 -8.53 -19.04
N ARG A 216 -4.67 -9.35 -18.71
CA ARG A 216 -4.83 -10.74 -18.27
C ARG A 216 -4.13 -10.94 -16.94
N ASN A 217 -4.83 -11.55 -15.98
CA ASN A 217 -4.26 -11.88 -14.68
C ASN A 217 -3.57 -13.25 -14.73
N TYR A 218 -2.84 -13.58 -13.66
CA TYR A 218 -2.11 -14.83 -13.55
C TYR A 218 -3.00 -16.03 -13.88
N ASN A 219 -2.54 -16.86 -14.82
CA ASN A 219 -3.26 -18.05 -15.30
C ASN A 219 -4.70 -17.80 -15.78
N GLY A 220 -5.05 -16.58 -16.21
CA GLY A 220 -6.40 -16.24 -16.65
C GLY A 220 -7.42 -16.06 -15.50
N GLY A 221 -6.94 -15.93 -14.26
CA GLY A 221 -7.80 -15.75 -13.07
C GLY A 221 -8.64 -14.47 -13.09
N ASP A 222 -9.78 -14.49 -12.41
CA ASP A 222 -10.73 -13.38 -12.28
C ASP A 222 -11.02 -12.63 -13.60
N PRO A 223 -11.50 -13.33 -14.64
CA PRO A 223 -11.80 -12.71 -15.92
C PRO A 223 -12.80 -11.56 -15.75
N GLY A 224 -12.57 -10.47 -16.49
CA GLY A 224 -13.38 -9.25 -16.41
C GLY A 224 -12.84 -8.18 -15.46
N THR A 225 -11.81 -8.48 -14.68
CA THR A 225 -11.05 -7.48 -13.91
C THR A 225 -9.55 -7.59 -14.19
N ASP A 226 -8.85 -6.48 -14.03
CA ASP A 226 -7.40 -6.37 -14.22
C ASP A 226 -6.83 -5.25 -13.34
N PHE A 227 -5.52 -5.00 -13.40
CA PHE A 227 -4.92 -3.94 -12.59
C PHE A 227 -5.56 -2.56 -12.83
N ARG A 228 -5.96 -2.26 -14.08
CA ARG A 228 -6.55 -0.97 -14.47
C ARG A 228 -7.90 -0.73 -13.78
N THR A 229 -8.62 -1.80 -13.46
CA THR A 229 -9.89 -1.80 -12.69
C THR A 229 -9.71 -1.19 -11.29
N TYR A 230 -8.53 -1.38 -10.69
CA TYR A 230 -8.23 -0.95 -9.32
C TYR A 230 -7.38 0.33 -9.26
N TYR A 231 -6.63 0.65 -10.32
CA TYR A 231 -5.67 1.77 -10.32
C TYR A 231 -6.29 3.14 -10.02
N ASP A 232 -7.59 3.34 -10.14
CA ASP A 232 -8.19 4.62 -9.75
C ASP A 232 -8.58 4.69 -8.27
N ARG A 233 -8.59 3.57 -7.53
CA ARG A 233 -9.09 3.53 -6.16
C ARG A 233 -8.12 4.12 -5.15
N ALA A 234 -8.63 4.79 -4.12
CA ALA A 234 -7.86 5.09 -2.92
C ALA A 234 -7.87 3.87 -1.98
N LEU A 235 -9.04 3.25 -1.83
CA LEU A 235 -9.25 2.01 -1.09
C LEU A 235 -9.63 0.89 -2.05
N LEU A 236 -8.78 -0.12 -2.17
CA LEU A 236 -8.92 -1.27 -3.07
C LEU A 236 -10.22 -2.03 -2.83
N ASN A 237 -10.61 -2.17 -1.56
CA ASN A 237 -11.78 -2.92 -1.12
C ASN A 237 -13.10 -2.16 -1.27
N VAL A 238 -13.08 -0.91 -1.73
CA VAL A 238 -14.28 -0.11 -1.97
C VAL A 238 -14.49 0.06 -3.47
N GLU A 239 -15.47 -0.66 -4.01
CA GLU A 239 -15.83 -0.55 -5.43
C GLU A 239 -16.27 0.87 -5.79
N GLY A 240 -15.85 1.34 -6.96
CA GLY A 240 -16.15 2.70 -7.43
C GLY A 240 -15.42 3.82 -6.68
N ASP A 241 -14.61 3.52 -5.66
CA ASP A 241 -13.81 4.53 -4.99
C ASP A 241 -12.81 5.15 -5.97
N VAL A 242 -12.58 6.46 -5.81
CA VAL A 242 -11.64 7.20 -6.67
C VAL A 242 -10.68 7.99 -5.81
N TRP A 243 -9.40 7.70 -5.99
CA TRP A 243 -8.31 8.44 -5.42
C TRP A 243 -8.25 9.85 -5.99
N ARG A 244 -8.42 10.82 -5.11
CA ARG A 244 -8.22 12.23 -5.40
C ARG A 244 -6.75 12.56 -5.18
N LYS A 245 -5.98 12.58 -6.27
CA LYS A 245 -4.55 12.90 -6.25
C LYS A 245 -4.32 14.26 -5.56
N PRO A 246 -3.57 14.31 -4.45
CA PRO A 246 -3.23 15.58 -3.81
C PRO A 246 -2.46 16.50 -4.75
N ALA A 247 -2.65 17.82 -4.61
CA ALA A 247 -1.94 18.81 -5.42
C ALA A 247 -0.41 18.74 -5.25
N GLY A 248 0.04 18.32 -4.06
CA GLY A 248 1.45 18.12 -3.71
C GLY A 248 2.05 16.79 -4.16
N TRP A 249 1.24 15.85 -4.71
CA TRP A 249 1.76 14.63 -5.32
C TRP A 249 1.92 14.82 -6.83
N ARG A 250 3.18 14.93 -7.24
CA ARG A 250 3.70 15.20 -8.60
C ARG A 250 4.97 14.36 -8.81
N PRO A 251 4.85 13.03 -8.94
CA PRO A 251 6.01 12.18 -9.14
C PRO A 251 6.79 12.60 -10.39
N GLN A 252 8.10 12.75 -10.23
CA GLN A 252 9.02 12.98 -11.35
C GLN A 252 9.21 11.70 -12.17
N VAL A 253 9.06 10.54 -11.53
CA VAL A 253 9.19 9.22 -12.14
C VAL A 253 7.97 8.36 -11.80
N VAL A 254 7.44 7.67 -12.81
CA VAL A 254 6.44 6.61 -12.66
C VAL A 254 7.00 5.34 -13.29
N VAL A 255 7.19 4.29 -12.49
CA VAL A 255 7.66 2.99 -12.96
C VAL A 255 6.47 2.06 -13.10
N VAL A 256 6.29 1.45 -14.27
CA VAL A 256 5.17 0.56 -14.58
C VAL A 256 5.71 -0.82 -14.95
N GLY A 257 5.60 -1.77 -14.02
CA GLY A 257 5.96 -3.17 -14.20
C GLY A 257 4.71 -4.05 -14.18
N LEU A 258 3.97 -4.06 -15.29
CA LEU A 258 2.77 -4.91 -15.49
C LEU A 258 2.96 -5.70 -16.78
N GLY A 259 2.86 -7.02 -16.70
CA GLY A 259 3.00 -7.92 -17.85
C GLY A 259 3.45 -9.34 -17.48
N ILE A 260 4.07 -9.52 -16.31
CA ILE A 260 4.44 -10.86 -15.82
C ILE A 260 3.19 -11.75 -15.75
N ASN A 261 2.10 -11.25 -15.16
CA ASN A 261 0.86 -12.02 -15.05
C ASN A 261 0.10 -12.20 -16.36
N ASP A 262 0.28 -11.28 -17.32
CA ASP A 262 -0.31 -11.41 -18.64
C ASP A 262 0.32 -12.60 -19.40
N PHE A 263 1.65 -12.76 -19.30
CA PHE A 263 2.43 -13.63 -20.19
C PHE A 263 3.11 -14.84 -19.52
N SER A 264 3.14 -14.97 -18.19
CA SER A 264 3.91 -16.02 -17.49
C SER A 264 3.34 -17.43 -17.63
N THR A 265 2.09 -17.57 -18.08
CA THR A 265 1.42 -18.87 -18.25
C THR A 265 0.87 -19.00 -19.67
N PRO A 266 0.72 -20.23 -20.21
CA PRO A 266 -0.05 -20.46 -21.42
C PRO A 266 -1.49 -19.93 -21.31
N LEU A 267 -2.12 -19.68 -22.46
CA LEU A 267 -3.56 -19.42 -22.54
C LEU A 267 -4.33 -20.72 -22.29
N ASN A 268 -5.34 -20.65 -21.42
CA ASN A 268 -6.26 -21.75 -21.15
C ASN A 268 -7.44 -21.74 -22.14
N PRO A 269 -8.03 -22.90 -22.46
CA PRO A 269 -9.27 -22.97 -23.24
C PRO A 269 -10.39 -22.14 -22.59
N GLY A 270 -11.10 -21.36 -23.41
CA GLY A 270 -12.22 -20.52 -22.96
C GLY A 270 -11.82 -19.12 -22.47
N GLU A 271 -10.52 -18.80 -22.46
CA GLU A 271 -10.08 -17.41 -22.29
C GLU A 271 -10.49 -16.53 -23.49
N ARG A 272 -10.53 -15.22 -23.25
CA ARG A 272 -10.91 -14.22 -24.26
C ARG A 272 -10.00 -14.22 -25.49
N TRP A 273 -8.73 -14.55 -25.32
CA TRP A 273 -7.74 -14.61 -26.38
C TRP A 273 -7.47 -16.05 -26.74
N THR A 274 -7.50 -16.35 -28.03
CA THR A 274 -7.28 -17.69 -28.58
C THR A 274 -5.84 -17.91 -29.04
N THR A 275 -5.09 -16.83 -29.26
CA THR A 275 -3.68 -16.87 -29.63
C THR A 275 -2.86 -15.88 -28.79
N VAL A 276 -1.54 -16.11 -28.71
CA VAL A 276 -0.61 -15.18 -28.05
C VAL A 276 -0.58 -13.83 -28.76
N ASP A 277 -0.69 -13.81 -30.09
CA ASP A 277 -0.71 -12.56 -30.86
C ASP A 277 -1.93 -11.69 -30.53
N GLU A 278 -3.11 -12.30 -30.34
CA GLU A 278 -4.31 -11.60 -29.87
C GLU A 278 -4.12 -11.00 -28.48
N LEU A 279 -3.49 -11.76 -27.56
CA LEU A 279 -3.18 -11.28 -26.21
C LEU A 279 -2.18 -10.11 -26.27
N VAL A 280 -1.12 -10.22 -27.06
CA VAL A 280 -0.11 -9.18 -27.25
C VAL A 280 -0.75 -7.89 -27.81
N ALA A 281 -1.59 -8.00 -28.84
CA ALA A 281 -2.27 -6.83 -29.42
C ALA A 281 -3.19 -6.14 -28.40
N ALA A 282 -3.93 -6.91 -27.59
CA ALA A 282 -4.77 -6.37 -26.54
C ALA A 282 -3.94 -5.72 -25.42
N TYR A 283 -2.84 -6.35 -25.01
CA TYR A 283 -1.91 -5.84 -24.03
C TYR A 283 -1.31 -4.50 -24.48
N GLU A 284 -0.77 -4.40 -25.69
CA GLU A 284 -0.17 -3.16 -26.22
C GLU A 284 -1.18 -2.02 -26.29
N SER A 285 -2.38 -2.28 -26.82
CA SER A 285 -3.46 -1.29 -26.89
C SER A 285 -3.86 -0.79 -25.49
N ALA A 286 -4.04 -1.71 -24.54
CA ALA A 286 -4.34 -1.39 -23.15
C ALA A 286 -3.23 -0.58 -22.48
N TYR A 287 -1.97 -0.95 -22.72
CA TYR A 287 -0.82 -0.28 -22.15
C TYR A 287 -0.70 1.14 -22.67
N HIS A 288 -0.92 1.38 -23.98
CA HIS A 288 -0.97 2.73 -24.53
C HIS A 288 -2.07 3.58 -23.88
N GLY A 289 -3.27 3.03 -23.71
CA GLY A 289 -4.35 3.73 -23.00
C GLY A 289 -3.99 4.02 -21.53
N PHE A 290 -3.25 3.13 -20.88
CA PHE A 290 -2.76 3.36 -19.52
C PHE A 290 -1.68 4.45 -19.47
N LEU A 291 -0.77 4.51 -20.44
CA LEU A 291 0.21 5.60 -20.57
C LEU A 291 -0.48 6.94 -20.81
N ASP A 292 -1.54 6.98 -21.63
CA ASP A 292 -2.34 8.20 -21.82
C ASP A 292 -3.02 8.65 -20.53
N LYS A 293 -3.53 7.70 -19.73
CA LYS A 293 -4.07 7.98 -18.40
C LYS A 293 -3.01 8.56 -17.45
N LEU A 294 -1.79 8.03 -17.45
CA LEU A 294 -0.69 8.56 -16.65
C LEU A 294 -0.29 9.97 -17.10
N ARG A 295 -0.27 10.22 -18.42
CA ARG A 295 -0.03 11.56 -18.99
C ARG A 295 -1.11 12.55 -18.58
N ALA A 296 -2.39 12.16 -18.61
CA ALA A 296 -3.48 12.99 -18.13
C ALA A 296 -3.37 13.30 -16.63
N ARG A 297 -2.89 12.32 -15.83
CA ARG A 297 -2.77 12.45 -14.37
C ARG A 297 -1.57 13.29 -13.92
N TYR A 298 -0.41 13.10 -14.55
CA TYR A 298 0.86 13.68 -14.11
C TYR A 298 1.45 14.72 -15.05
N GLY A 299 0.89 14.84 -16.25
CA GLY A 299 1.36 15.75 -17.29
C GLY A 299 2.58 15.23 -18.05
N PRO A 300 3.06 16.01 -19.04
CA PRO A 300 4.14 15.58 -19.93
C PRO A 300 5.52 15.59 -19.26
N LYS A 301 5.67 16.18 -18.07
CA LYS A 301 6.97 16.30 -17.40
C LYS A 301 7.37 15.02 -16.63
N ALA A 302 6.42 14.22 -16.16
CA ALA A 302 6.76 12.98 -15.47
C ALA A 302 7.45 12.01 -16.45
N PHE A 303 8.57 11.42 -16.04
CA PHE A 303 9.18 10.33 -16.79
C PHE A 303 8.44 9.03 -16.48
N VAL A 304 8.07 8.28 -17.51
CA VAL A 304 7.47 6.95 -17.35
C VAL A 304 8.48 5.90 -17.75
N VAL A 305 8.77 4.98 -16.83
CA VAL A 305 9.64 3.82 -17.05
C VAL A 305 8.75 2.60 -17.24
N VAL A 306 8.73 2.06 -18.46
CA VAL A 306 8.09 0.78 -18.77
C VAL A 306 9.09 -0.31 -18.38
N ALA A 307 8.81 -0.98 -17.27
CA ALA A 307 9.64 -2.03 -16.71
C ALA A 307 9.24 -3.39 -17.27
N ALA A 308 10.22 -4.20 -17.66
CA ALA A 308 10.02 -5.57 -18.11
C ALA A 308 11.07 -6.50 -17.50
N ALA A 309 10.63 -7.66 -17.03
CA ALA A 309 11.49 -8.75 -16.59
C ALA A 309 11.58 -9.80 -17.71
N ARG A 310 12.70 -10.53 -17.76
CA ARG A 310 12.76 -11.76 -18.55
C ARG A 310 11.73 -12.78 -18.01
N LEU A 311 11.00 -13.41 -18.92
CA LEU A 311 10.20 -14.60 -18.63
C LEU A 311 10.89 -15.82 -19.23
N TRP A 312 10.89 -16.94 -18.51
CA TRP A 312 11.61 -18.15 -18.91
C TRP A 312 10.99 -18.85 -20.14
N ASN A 313 9.69 -18.64 -20.38
CA ASN A 313 8.91 -19.36 -21.38
C ASN A 313 8.50 -18.52 -22.60
N THR A 314 8.79 -17.21 -22.63
CA THR A 314 8.36 -16.33 -23.72
C THR A 314 9.17 -15.04 -23.80
N THR A 315 9.34 -14.53 -25.03
CA THR A 315 9.88 -13.19 -25.29
C THR A 315 8.77 -12.14 -25.48
N ALA A 316 7.50 -12.55 -25.53
CA ALA A 316 6.37 -11.67 -25.88
C ALA A 316 6.29 -10.43 -24.98
N PHE A 317 6.53 -10.57 -23.67
CA PHE A 317 6.53 -9.44 -22.74
C PHE A 317 7.66 -8.44 -23.04
N ALA A 318 8.87 -8.94 -23.28
CA ALA A 318 10.03 -8.12 -23.59
C ALA A 318 9.84 -7.39 -24.93
N GLU A 319 9.35 -8.08 -25.95
CA GLU A 319 9.10 -7.51 -27.27
C GLU A 319 7.95 -6.50 -27.28
N ALA A 320 6.84 -6.80 -26.60
CA ALA A 320 5.69 -5.89 -26.53
C ALA A 320 6.07 -4.57 -25.84
N THR A 321 6.80 -4.64 -24.72
CA THR A 321 7.26 -3.43 -24.02
C THR A 321 8.26 -2.60 -24.85
N LEU A 322 9.08 -3.25 -25.68
CA LEU A 322 9.93 -2.55 -26.66
C LEU A 322 9.08 -1.80 -27.69
N ARG A 323 8.13 -2.49 -28.33
CA ARG A 323 7.25 -1.88 -29.34
C ARG A 323 6.45 -0.71 -28.77
N ILE A 324 5.90 -0.85 -27.56
CA ILE A 324 5.17 0.23 -26.87
C ILE A 324 6.05 1.47 -26.73
N VAL A 325 7.27 1.35 -26.21
CA VAL A 325 8.15 2.51 -25.99
C VAL A 325 8.61 3.14 -27.30
N GLU A 326 8.97 2.33 -28.30
CA GLU A 326 9.30 2.83 -29.64
C GLU A 326 8.13 3.60 -30.26
N GLU A 327 6.91 3.08 -30.14
CA GLU A 327 5.72 3.74 -30.66
C GLU A 327 5.42 5.04 -29.91
N ARG A 328 5.58 5.10 -28.58
CA ARG A 328 5.50 6.37 -27.83
C ARG A 328 6.50 7.39 -28.35
N GLY A 329 7.74 6.96 -28.63
CA GLY A 329 8.78 7.78 -29.24
C GLY A 329 8.37 8.32 -30.62
N ARG A 330 7.87 7.45 -31.52
CA ARG A 330 7.37 7.85 -32.86
C ARG A 330 6.19 8.82 -32.78
N ARG A 331 5.35 8.71 -31.74
CA ARG A 331 4.23 9.63 -31.44
C ARG A 331 4.67 10.91 -30.71
N GLY A 332 5.97 11.12 -30.48
CA GLY A 332 6.54 12.34 -29.89
C GLY A 332 6.64 12.35 -28.36
N ASP A 333 6.33 11.25 -27.66
CA ASP A 333 6.48 11.14 -26.20
C ASP A 333 7.86 10.58 -25.82
N GLY A 334 8.88 11.43 -25.91
CA GLY A 334 10.27 11.09 -25.56
C GLY A 334 10.55 10.96 -24.05
N ARG A 335 9.52 11.06 -23.19
CA ARG A 335 9.64 10.86 -21.73
C ARG A 335 9.07 9.52 -21.29
N VAL A 336 9.10 8.54 -22.18
CA VAL A 336 8.85 7.13 -21.89
C VAL A 336 10.12 6.35 -22.23
N SER A 337 10.66 5.61 -21.26
CA SER A 337 11.84 4.75 -21.44
C SER A 337 11.50 3.31 -21.14
N ARG A 338 12.16 2.37 -21.84
CA ARG A 338 12.12 0.95 -21.49
C ARG A 338 13.25 0.64 -20.51
N TRP A 339 12.92 -0.09 -19.45
CA TRP A 339 13.89 -0.73 -18.56
C TRP A 339 13.62 -2.24 -18.58
N TYR A 340 14.47 -2.98 -19.27
CA TYR A 340 14.40 -4.44 -19.36
C TYR A 340 15.61 -5.02 -18.63
N TYR A 341 15.38 -5.86 -17.63
CA TYR A 341 16.44 -6.60 -16.95
C TYR A 341 16.39 -8.07 -17.35
N ASP A 342 17.42 -8.47 -18.09
CA ASP A 342 17.55 -9.79 -18.70
C ASP A 342 18.32 -10.73 -17.78
N ASP A 343 17.59 -11.54 -17.01
CA ASP A 343 18.13 -12.55 -16.08
C ASP A 343 19.32 -12.06 -15.22
N PRO A 344 19.12 -11.14 -14.28
CA PRO A 344 20.23 -10.60 -13.49
C PRO A 344 20.74 -11.57 -12.41
N GLY A 345 20.43 -12.87 -12.51
CA GLY A 345 20.82 -13.89 -11.54
C GLY A 345 20.00 -13.84 -10.26
N LEU A 346 18.67 -13.72 -10.38
CA LEU A 346 17.76 -13.73 -9.24
C LEU A 346 17.64 -15.15 -8.67
N ASP A 347 17.57 -15.27 -7.34
CA ASP A 347 17.48 -16.54 -6.62
C ASP A 347 16.05 -17.08 -6.50
N HIS A 348 15.04 -16.21 -6.55
CA HIS A 348 13.62 -16.56 -6.47
C HIS A 348 13.26 -17.39 -5.22
N LEU A 349 13.92 -17.11 -4.10
CA LEU A 349 13.71 -17.84 -2.83
C LEU A 349 12.54 -17.31 -1.98
N GLY A 350 11.87 -16.23 -2.41
CA GLY A 350 10.64 -15.77 -1.76
C GLY A 350 9.47 -16.73 -1.96
N CYS A 351 8.34 -16.46 -1.29
CA CYS A 351 7.15 -17.32 -1.39
C CYS A 351 6.75 -17.58 -2.85
N ASP A 352 6.37 -18.82 -3.17
CA ASP A 352 5.90 -19.21 -4.50
C ASP A 352 6.85 -18.80 -5.64
N TRP A 353 8.16 -18.96 -5.42
CA TRP A 353 9.22 -18.60 -6.38
C TRP A 353 9.26 -17.10 -6.75
N HIS A 354 8.79 -16.23 -5.84
CA HIS A 354 8.92 -14.79 -6.01
C HIS A 354 10.32 -14.28 -5.66
N PRO A 355 10.67 -13.06 -6.12
CA PRO A 355 11.92 -12.41 -5.74
C PRO A 355 12.13 -12.39 -4.22
N SER A 356 13.28 -12.87 -3.77
CA SER A 356 13.68 -12.73 -2.37
C SER A 356 14.10 -11.30 -2.03
N LEU A 357 14.39 -11.03 -0.76
CA LEU A 357 14.97 -9.76 -0.34
C LEU A 357 16.31 -9.47 -1.03
N ASN A 358 17.10 -10.50 -1.33
CA ASN A 358 18.33 -10.37 -2.10
C ASN A 358 18.01 -9.90 -3.53
N ASP A 359 17.04 -10.54 -4.18
CA ASP A 359 16.59 -10.16 -5.52
C ASP A 359 16.07 -8.72 -5.58
N HIS A 360 15.27 -8.29 -4.59
CA HIS A 360 14.79 -6.92 -4.53
C HIS A 360 15.92 -5.89 -4.42
N ARG A 361 17.04 -6.23 -3.76
CA ARG A 361 18.24 -5.36 -3.72
C ARG A 361 18.93 -5.29 -5.08
N ILE A 362 19.05 -6.42 -5.78
CA ILE A 362 19.59 -6.49 -7.15
C ILE A 362 18.73 -5.64 -8.09
N ILE A 363 17.40 -5.88 -8.11
CA ILE A 363 16.43 -5.16 -8.93
C ILE A 363 16.47 -3.65 -8.61
N SER A 364 16.57 -3.27 -7.33
CA SER A 364 16.70 -1.87 -6.93
C SER A 364 17.98 -1.23 -7.44
N GLY A 365 19.12 -1.92 -7.37
CA GLY A 365 20.39 -1.44 -7.90
C GLY A 365 20.35 -1.23 -9.43
N LEU A 366 19.72 -2.15 -10.15
CA LEU A 366 19.52 -2.04 -11.60
C LEU A 366 18.61 -0.87 -11.96
N LEU A 367 17.52 -0.67 -11.21
CA LEU A 367 16.62 0.45 -11.44
C LEU A 367 17.30 1.79 -11.15
N ASP A 368 18.03 1.89 -10.05
CA ASP A 368 18.79 3.08 -9.71
C ASP A 368 19.79 3.45 -10.82
N GLY A 369 20.52 2.46 -11.35
CA GLY A 369 21.39 2.63 -12.51
C GLY A 369 20.66 3.13 -13.76
N HIS A 370 19.48 2.58 -14.06
CA HIS A 370 18.63 3.05 -15.16
C HIS A 370 18.18 4.50 -14.95
N LEU A 371 17.68 4.84 -13.76
CA LEU A 371 17.20 6.19 -13.44
C LEU A 371 18.33 7.24 -13.49
N ALA A 372 19.55 6.86 -13.11
CA ALA A 372 20.72 7.73 -13.21
C ALA A 372 21.09 8.09 -14.67
N GLY A 373 20.72 7.24 -15.64
CA GLY A 373 20.92 7.50 -17.08
C GLY A 373 19.82 8.35 -17.73
N LEU A 374 18.70 8.59 -17.04
CA LEU A 374 17.60 9.39 -17.58
C LEU A 374 17.84 10.90 -17.34
N PRO A 375 17.36 11.79 -18.24
CA PRO A 375 17.48 13.25 -18.06
C PRO A 375 16.40 13.77 -17.09
N LEU A 376 16.40 13.23 -15.87
CA LEU A 376 15.47 13.57 -14.79
C LEU A 376 15.77 14.97 -14.27
N ARG A 377 14.69 15.70 -13.96
CA ARG A 377 14.76 16.93 -13.17
C ARG A 377 13.96 16.65 -11.91
N TRP A 378 14.70 16.33 -10.84
CA TRP A 378 14.17 16.08 -9.52
C TRP A 378 13.52 17.32 -8.94
#